data_AF-A0AB36GPB8-F1
#
_entry.id   AF-A0AB36GPB8-F1
#
_cell.length_a   1.000
_cell.length_b   1.000
_cell.length_c   1.000
_cell.angle_alpha   90.00
_cell.angle_beta   90.00
_cell.angle_gamma   90.00
#
_symmetry.space_group_name_H-M   'P 1'
#
loop_
_entity.id
_entity.type
_entity.pdbx_description
1 polymer ?
#
loop_
_entity_poly.entity_id
_entity_poly.type
_entity_poly.pdbx_seq_one_letter_code
_entity_poly.pdbx_strand_id
1 'polypeptide(L)'
;MLSTLFIGFTGGLITGISPCILPVLPLVLAVSGGSRWRPWQVVGGLVTSFSLVTLFATTLLNALGLPADILWKVGIALLVLVGLGMVFPRVQEALEWPFQKLPKAGGLQATARDKSGFIVGLAMGAVFVPCAGPALAAISVAGATGTVDAHILLLCLSFALGVAIPLLAFALGGNEVGKRVDAFRSHQREVRVTAGIVVIAMAGAISLGAPAWLQQKLPSINAGATPVEQATRTAEGTPVPEFAGLTGWFNTDAPVDPRTSGKVTLIDFWAYTCINCQRNNTHLTKLYAHYKDYGFDIIGIHAPEYAFEHEADNVRRAAREQGIEYPVAQDNDFATWKNFGNRYWPAHYLVDKHGMLRQSHHGEGDYAETERLIRELLLERDPSIELPEPIEAADAHSAPRSPETYLGTARAQYFTNPDYHDGTHQFTTSEPPLGQYSLGGTWTLADQPITAGPNARLRLNYRAAWVQLVASGQGTVRVHRANGSVRTFDITEDGTVDLVREPDNHTETIELEVSEGLSLYSFTFG
;
A
#
# COMPACT_ATOMS: atom_id res chain seq x y z
N MET A 1 -6.00 -14.46 -14.83
CA MET A 1 -6.69 -15.64 -14.22
C MET A 1 -5.74 -16.75 -13.77
N LEU A 2 -4.87 -17.30 -14.64
CA LEU A 2 -3.97 -18.41 -14.26
C LEU A 2 -2.99 -18.03 -13.13
N SER A 3 -2.43 -16.81 -13.19
CA SER A 3 -1.53 -16.29 -12.16
C SER A 3 -2.23 -16.12 -10.81
N THR A 4 -3.47 -15.63 -10.80
CA THR A 4 -4.31 -15.48 -9.59
C THR A 4 -4.59 -16.83 -8.94
N LEU A 5 -4.89 -17.85 -9.75
CA LEU A 5 -5.07 -19.23 -9.27
C LEU A 5 -3.77 -19.74 -8.64
N PHE A 6 -2.63 -19.57 -9.32
CA PHE A 6 -1.35 -20.03 -8.81
C PHE A 6 -0.96 -19.33 -7.49
N ILE A 7 -1.16 -18.01 -7.40
CA ILE A 7 -0.88 -17.21 -6.20
C ILE A 7 -1.75 -17.68 -5.03
N GLY A 8 -3.07 -17.78 -5.23
CA GLY A 8 -3.99 -18.26 -4.20
C GLY A 8 -3.60 -19.65 -3.71
N PHE A 9 -3.35 -20.57 -4.64
CA PHE A 9 -2.99 -21.95 -4.34
C PHE A 9 -1.71 -22.06 -3.54
N THR A 10 -0.66 -21.36 -3.96
CA THR A 10 0.66 -21.40 -3.31
C THR A 10 0.62 -20.73 -1.93
N GLY A 11 -0.09 -19.60 -1.82
CA GLY A 11 -0.35 -18.96 -0.53
C GLY A 11 -1.07 -19.89 0.43
N GLY A 12 -2.11 -20.58 -0.05
CA GLY A 12 -2.85 -21.56 0.74
C GLY A 12 -2.00 -22.75 1.19
N LEU A 13 -1.12 -23.25 0.31
CA LEU A 13 -0.20 -24.35 0.64
C LEU A 13 0.78 -23.95 1.75
N ILE A 14 1.36 -22.76 1.65
CA ILE A 14 2.30 -22.21 2.65
C ILE A 14 1.57 -21.99 3.97
N THR A 15 0.36 -21.39 3.93
CA THR A 15 -0.47 -21.22 5.14
C THR A 15 -0.80 -22.58 5.76
N GLY A 16 -1.12 -23.59 4.95
CA GLY A 16 -1.40 -24.97 5.36
C GLY A 16 -0.27 -25.66 6.15
N ILE A 17 0.97 -25.25 5.92
CA ILE A 17 2.19 -25.79 6.58
C ILE A 17 2.66 -24.84 7.71
N SER A 18 2.03 -23.67 7.85
CA SER A 18 2.43 -22.65 8.82
C SER A 18 2.36 -23.17 10.26
N PRO A 19 3.31 -22.77 11.13
CA PRO A 19 3.33 -23.15 12.54
C PRO A 19 2.05 -22.78 13.32
N CYS A 20 1.19 -21.92 12.76
CA CYS A 20 -0.13 -21.60 13.31
C CYS A 20 -1.15 -22.75 13.24
N ILE A 21 -0.98 -23.71 12.33
CA ILE A 21 -1.93 -24.81 12.11
C ILE A 21 -1.57 -26.06 12.92
N LEU A 22 -0.28 -26.27 13.17
CA LEU A 22 0.25 -27.37 13.98
C LEU A 22 -0.48 -27.59 15.32
N PRO A 23 -0.91 -26.54 16.07
CA PRO A 23 -1.57 -26.73 17.36
C PRO A 23 -3.00 -27.29 17.24
N VAL A 24 -3.63 -27.11 16.08
CA VAL A 24 -5.01 -27.53 15.81
C VAL A 24 -5.06 -28.92 15.18
N LEU A 25 -3.93 -29.38 14.63
CA LEU A 25 -3.77 -30.70 14.02
C LEU A 25 -4.27 -31.87 14.89
N PRO A 26 -4.01 -31.92 16.21
CA PRO A 26 -4.50 -33.02 17.06
C PRO A 26 -6.03 -33.07 17.14
N LEU A 27 -6.71 -31.92 17.12
CA LEU A 27 -8.16 -31.83 17.12
C LEU A 27 -8.74 -32.34 15.80
N VAL A 28 -8.14 -31.93 14.67
CA VAL A 28 -8.54 -32.40 13.33
C VAL A 28 -8.38 -33.92 13.22
N LEU A 29 -7.27 -34.47 13.70
CA LEU A 29 -7.03 -35.91 13.73
C LEU A 29 -8.04 -36.65 14.63
N ALA A 30 -8.36 -36.10 15.79
CA ALA A 30 -9.34 -36.68 16.72
C ALA A 30 -10.77 -36.70 16.14
N VAL A 31 -11.15 -35.68 15.36
CA VAL A 31 -12.48 -35.55 14.77
C VAL A 31 -12.60 -36.28 13.42
N SER A 32 -11.49 -36.46 12.70
CA SER A 32 -11.46 -37.15 11.40
C SER A 32 -11.56 -38.68 11.50
N GLY A 33 -11.48 -39.23 12.71
CA GLY A 33 -11.63 -40.67 12.97
C GLY A 33 -13.05 -41.18 12.70
N GLY A 34 -13.15 -42.36 12.07
CA GLY A 34 -14.38 -43.16 12.02
C GLY A 34 -15.05 -43.35 10.64
N SER A 35 -14.74 -42.57 9.61
CA SER A 35 -15.22 -42.82 8.24
C SER A 35 -14.36 -42.13 7.18
N ARG A 36 -14.17 -42.79 6.02
CA ARG A 36 -13.34 -42.33 4.89
C ARG A 36 -13.81 -41.00 4.26
N TRP A 37 -15.06 -40.60 4.50
CA TRP A 37 -15.68 -39.38 3.97
C TRP A 37 -15.67 -38.20 4.95
N ARG A 38 -15.39 -38.43 6.24
CA ARG A 38 -15.39 -37.37 7.26
C ARG A 38 -14.35 -36.26 7.01
N PRO A 39 -13.10 -36.57 6.61
CA PRO A 39 -12.11 -35.52 6.30
C PRO A 39 -12.58 -34.56 5.19
N TRP A 40 -13.22 -35.10 4.14
CA TRP A 40 -13.76 -34.30 3.04
C TRP A 40 -14.89 -33.36 3.50
N GLN A 41 -15.73 -33.81 4.43
CA GLN A 41 -16.77 -32.96 5.02
C GLN A 41 -16.18 -31.83 5.87
N VAL A 42 -15.13 -32.10 6.66
CA VAL A 42 -14.43 -31.08 7.46
C VAL A 42 -13.81 -30.02 6.56
N VAL A 43 -13.10 -30.45 5.51
CA VAL A 43 -12.51 -29.55 4.51
C VAL A 43 -13.59 -28.71 3.84
N GLY A 44 -14.68 -29.33 3.37
CA GLY A 44 -15.80 -28.61 2.74
C GLY A 44 -16.41 -27.54 3.66
N GLY A 45 -16.59 -27.86 4.95
CA GLY A 45 -17.08 -26.90 5.95
C GLY A 45 -16.12 -25.73 6.18
N LEU A 46 -14.82 -26.02 6.23
CA LEU A 46 -13.76 -25.01 6.43
C LEU A 46 -13.69 -24.03 5.25
N VAL A 47 -13.67 -24.55 4.02
CA VAL A 47 -13.66 -23.72 2.79
C VAL A 47 -14.90 -22.83 2.73
N THR A 48 -16.06 -23.39 3.03
CA THR A 48 -17.35 -22.67 2.98
C THR A 48 -17.39 -21.55 4.03
N SER A 49 -17.00 -21.84 5.27
CA SER A 49 -16.98 -20.86 6.35
C SER A 49 -15.96 -19.75 6.11
N PHE A 50 -14.74 -20.10 5.71
CA PHE A 50 -13.70 -19.11 5.40
C PHE A 50 -14.15 -18.14 4.30
N SER A 51 -14.75 -18.67 3.22
CA SER A 51 -15.24 -17.84 2.12
C SER A 51 -16.38 -16.91 2.56
N LEU A 52 -17.35 -17.44 3.31
CA LEU A 52 -18.49 -16.65 3.81
C LEU A 52 -18.06 -15.57 4.80
N VAL A 53 -17.21 -15.90 5.77
CA VAL A 53 -16.74 -14.95 6.78
C VAL A 53 -15.90 -13.85 6.13
N THR A 54 -15.03 -14.20 5.19
CA THR A 54 -14.18 -13.23 4.48
C THR A 54 -15.02 -12.27 3.63
N LEU A 55 -16.00 -12.79 2.89
CA LEU A 55 -16.93 -11.98 2.09
C LEU A 55 -17.79 -11.07 2.98
N PHE A 56 -18.34 -11.62 4.06
CA PHE A 56 -19.15 -10.86 5.00
C PHE A 56 -18.35 -9.76 5.70
N ALA A 57 -17.16 -10.06 6.19
CA ALA A 57 -16.27 -9.09 6.82
C ALA A 57 -15.93 -7.94 5.86
N THR A 58 -15.56 -8.27 4.62
CA THR A 58 -15.23 -7.29 3.58
C THR A 58 -16.42 -6.38 3.26
N THR A 59 -17.62 -6.96 3.08
CA THR A 59 -18.83 -6.20 2.76
C THR A 59 -19.25 -5.29 3.92
N LEU A 60 -19.15 -5.80 5.15
CA LEU A 60 -19.49 -5.05 6.36
C LEU A 60 -18.52 -3.88 6.61
N LEU A 61 -17.23 -4.06 6.34
CA LEU A 61 -16.22 -3.02 6.48
C LEU A 61 -16.43 -1.87 5.50
N ASN A 62 -16.69 -2.19 4.23
CA ASN A 62 -17.02 -1.18 3.22
C ASN A 62 -18.27 -0.38 3.59
N ALA A 63 -19.28 -1.02 4.17
CA ALA A 63 -20.51 -0.35 4.59
C ALA A 63 -20.33 0.56 5.83
N LEU A 64 -19.36 0.26 6.70
CA LEU A 64 -19.12 0.99 7.95
C LEU A 64 -18.02 2.07 7.86
N GLY A 65 -17.29 2.15 6.75
CA GLY A 65 -16.23 3.17 6.56
C GLY A 65 -15.10 3.08 7.58
N LEU A 66 -14.86 1.91 8.17
CA LEU A 66 -13.86 1.74 9.23
C LEU A 66 -12.45 1.57 8.62
N PRO A 67 -11.42 2.22 9.18
CA PRO A 67 -10.05 2.07 8.71
C PRO A 67 -9.57 0.61 8.86
N ALA A 68 -8.88 0.09 7.84
CA ALA A 68 -8.40 -1.29 7.76
C ALA A 68 -7.48 -1.71 8.92
N ASP A 69 -6.84 -0.73 9.57
CA ASP A 69 -6.00 -0.90 10.75
C ASP A 69 -6.76 -1.47 11.97
N ILE A 70 -8.04 -1.15 12.12
CA ILE A 70 -8.86 -1.68 13.24
C ILE A 70 -9.03 -3.19 13.10
N LEU A 71 -9.28 -3.70 11.90
CA LEU A 71 -9.45 -5.14 11.67
C LEU A 71 -8.17 -5.90 12.00
N TRP A 72 -7.03 -5.35 11.60
CA TRP A 72 -5.72 -5.93 11.87
C TRP A 72 -5.41 -5.97 13.37
N LYS A 73 -5.65 -4.86 14.09
CA LYS A 73 -5.51 -4.78 15.56
C LYS A 73 -6.42 -5.77 16.29
N VAL A 74 -7.68 -5.89 15.87
CA VAL A 74 -8.63 -6.86 16.43
C VAL A 74 -8.18 -8.30 16.17
N GLY A 75 -7.67 -8.61 14.97
CA GLY A 75 -7.12 -9.92 14.62
C GLY A 75 -5.92 -10.32 15.46
N ILE A 76 -4.98 -9.39 15.69
CA ILE A 76 -3.82 -9.62 16.56
C ILE A 76 -4.25 -9.80 18.01
N ALA A 77 -5.15 -8.96 18.51
CA ALA A 77 -5.67 -9.09 19.87
C ALA A 77 -6.32 -10.46 20.10
N LEU A 78 -7.10 -10.96 19.13
CA LEU A 78 -7.70 -12.29 19.19
C LEU A 78 -6.64 -13.40 19.17
N LEU A 79 -5.62 -13.31 18.31
CA LEU A 79 -4.52 -14.28 18.24
C LEU A 79 -3.73 -14.36 19.55
N VAL A 80 -3.41 -13.22 20.16
CA VAL A 80 -2.73 -13.14 21.45
C VAL A 80 -3.59 -13.77 22.54
N LEU A 81 -4.89 -13.50 22.54
CA LEU A 81 -5.84 -14.06 23.50
C LEU A 81 -5.92 -15.60 23.38
N VAL A 82 -5.99 -16.13 22.16
CA VAL A 82 -5.95 -17.58 21.92
C VAL A 82 -4.63 -18.18 22.39
N GLY A 83 -3.50 -17.55 22.06
CA GLY A 83 -2.18 -17.98 22.52
C GLY A 83 -2.07 -18.02 24.05
N LEU A 84 -2.57 -16.97 24.73
CA LEU A 84 -2.61 -16.91 26.19
C LEU A 84 -3.49 -18.01 26.80
N GLY A 85 -4.64 -18.32 26.17
CA GLY A 85 -5.51 -19.43 26.58
C GLY A 85 -4.82 -20.79 26.47
N MET A 86 -3.94 -20.98 25.48
CA MET A 86 -3.16 -22.22 25.33
C MET A 86 -2.03 -22.35 26.35
N VAL A 87 -1.44 -21.23 26.79
CA VAL A 87 -0.36 -21.20 27.79
C VAL A 87 -0.91 -21.30 29.22
N PHE A 88 -2.03 -20.62 29.50
CA PHE A 88 -2.65 -20.55 30.83
C PHE A 88 -4.04 -21.19 30.82
N PRO A 89 -4.20 -22.43 31.35
CA PRO A 89 -5.49 -23.13 31.40
C PRO A 89 -6.61 -22.35 32.12
N ARG A 90 -6.25 -21.46 33.06
CA ARG A 90 -7.21 -20.61 33.78
C ARG A 90 -7.79 -19.47 32.94
N VAL A 91 -7.05 -18.99 31.94
CA VAL A 91 -7.55 -17.98 30.99
C VAL A 91 -8.63 -18.60 30.11
N GLN A 92 -8.47 -19.87 29.73
CA GLN A 92 -9.49 -20.61 28.99
C GLN A 92 -10.79 -20.72 29.80
N GLU A 93 -10.73 -21.05 31.08
CA GLU A 93 -11.91 -21.11 31.96
C GLU A 93 -12.58 -19.74 32.12
N ALA A 94 -11.80 -18.65 32.26
CA ALA A 94 -12.33 -17.28 32.36
C ALA A 94 -12.97 -16.79 31.05
N LEU A 95 -12.42 -17.17 29.90
CA LEU A 95 -12.96 -16.84 28.58
C LEU A 95 -14.24 -17.63 28.26
N GLU A 96 -14.32 -18.88 28.72
CA GLU A 96 -15.50 -19.73 28.56
C GLU A 96 -16.63 -19.35 29.53
N TRP A 97 -16.31 -18.75 30.69
CA TRP A 97 -17.28 -18.33 31.71
C TRP A 97 -18.50 -17.52 31.19
N PRO A 98 -18.35 -16.50 30.32
CA PRO A 98 -19.50 -15.80 29.74
C PRO A 98 -20.33 -16.69 28.79
N PHE A 99 -19.71 -17.64 28.10
CA PHE A 99 -20.38 -18.58 27.19
C PHE A 99 -21.00 -19.78 27.91
N GLN A 100 -20.58 -20.09 29.13
CA GLN A 100 -21.20 -21.12 29.97
C GLN A 100 -22.60 -20.73 30.45
N LYS A 101 -22.95 -19.44 30.44
CA LYS A 101 -24.32 -18.95 30.69
C LYS A 101 -25.27 -19.13 29.50
N LEU A 102 -24.77 -19.43 28.31
CA LEU A 102 -25.60 -19.82 27.17
C LEU A 102 -26.02 -21.29 27.33
N PRO A 103 -27.32 -21.61 27.39
CA PRO A 103 -27.78 -22.99 27.56
C PRO A 103 -27.60 -23.73 26.22
N LYS A 104 -26.39 -24.24 25.95
CA LYS A 104 -26.02 -25.29 24.96
C LYS A 104 -24.51 -25.46 24.69
N ALA A 105 -23.59 -24.82 25.41
CA ALA A 105 -22.15 -24.91 25.07
C ALA A 105 -21.46 -26.22 25.54
N GLY A 106 -21.78 -26.75 26.73
CA GLY A 106 -21.15 -27.95 27.28
C GLY A 106 -21.49 -29.27 26.57
N GLY A 107 -22.53 -29.29 25.74
CA GLY A 107 -22.92 -30.46 24.94
C GLY A 107 -22.13 -30.63 23.64
N LEU A 108 -21.44 -29.58 23.16
CA LEU A 108 -20.80 -29.57 21.84
C LEU A 108 -19.72 -30.64 21.67
N GLN A 109 -18.99 -31.02 22.72
CA GLN A 109 -17.94 -32.03 22.65
C GLN A 109 -18.49 -33.47 22.55
N ALA A 110 -19.61 -33.75 23.20
CA ALA A 110 -20.29 -35.04 23.10
C ALA A 110 -21.10 -35.14 21.79
N THR A 111 -21.73 -34.04 21.35
CA THR A 111 -22.48 -34.01 20.08
C THR A 111 -21.57 -33.87 18.85
N ALA A 112 -20.32 -33.39 18.97
CA ALA A 112 -19.36 -33.33 17.86
C ALA A 112 -18.83 -34.70 17.41
N ARG A 113 -18.94 -35.73 18.26
CA ARG A 113 -18.66 -37.13 17.87
C ARG A 113 -19.73 -37.70 16.93
N ASP A 114 -20.95 -37.16 17.01
CA ASP A 114 -22.14 -37.63 16.28
C ASP A 114 -22.62 -36.67 15.17
N LYS A 115 -22.15 -35.41 15.16
CA LYS A 115 -22.46 -34.44 14.10
C LYS A 115 -21.52 -34.57 12.90
N SER A 116 -22.03 -34.22 11.72
CA SER A 116 -21.29 -34.29 10.46
C SER A 116 -20.02 -33.44 10.51
N GLY A 117 -18.92 -33.94 9.91
CA GLY A 117 -17.62 -33.25 9.90
C GLY A 117 -17.69 -31.81 9.35
N PHE A 118 -18.72 -31.51 8.57
CA PHE A 118 -19.02 -30.19 8.03
C PHE A 118 -19.22 -29.10 9.10
N ILE A 119 -19.92 -29.39 10.20
CA ILE A 119 -20.17 -28.39 11.26
C ILE A 119 -18.88 -28.05 11.99
N VAL A 120 -18.01 -29.04 12.20
CA VAL A 120 -16.70 -28.81 12.82
C VAL A 120 -15.81 -27.99 11.88
N GLY A 121 -15.82 -28.31 10.58
CA GLY A 121 -15.16 -27.49 9.56
C GLY A 121 -15.64 -26.03 9.57
N LEU A 122 -16.95 -25.82 9.70
CA LEU A 122 -17.55 -24.48 9.71
C LEU A 122 -17.05 -23.64 10.90
N ALA A 123 -17.01 -24.21 12.11
CA ALA A 123 -16.48 -23.53 13.28
C ALA A 123 -14.98 -23.21 13.15
N MET A 124 -14.20 -24.10 12.52
CA MET A 124 -12.77 -23.89 12.33
C MET A 124 -12.43 -22.82 11.30
N GLY A 125 -13.24 -22.64 10.25
CA GLY A 125 -12.98 -21.62 9.21
C GLY A 125 -12.86 -20.19 9.76
N ALA A 126 -13.67 -19.83 10.76
CA ALA A 126 -13.60 -18.51 11.40
C ALA A 126 -12.31 -18.29 12.21
N VAL A 127 -11.75 -19.35 12.80
CA VAL A 127 -10.51 -19.30 13.59
C VAL A 127 -9.28 -19.15 12.70
N PHE A 128 -9.38 -19.55 11.42
CA PHE A 128 -8.26 -19.51 10.46
C PHE A 128 -8.05 -18.13 9.83
N VAL A 129 -9.04 -17.23 9.94
CA VAL A 129 -9.01 -15.90 9.33
C VAL A 129 -7.75 -15.12 9.76
N PRO A 130 -7.41 -14.96 11.06
CA PRO A 130 -6.25 -14.14 11.46
C PRO A 130 -4.89 -14.69 10.97
N CYS A 131 -4.80 -15.99 10.70
CA CYS A 131 -3.57 -16.65 10.26
C CYS A 131 -3.30 -16.52 8.75
N ALA A 132 -4.28 -16.03 7.98
CA ALA A 132 -4.17 -15.81 6.55
C ALA A 132 -3.72 -14.38 6.19
N GLY A 133 -3.08 -13.67 7.12
CA GLY A 133 -2.79 -12.23 7.08
C GLY A 133 -2.41 -11.65 5.71
N PRO A 134 -1.34 -12.12 5.03
CA PRO A 134 -0.95 -11.58 3.72
C PRO A 134 -2.00 -11.83 2.61
N ALA A 135 -2.68 -12.97 2.65
CA ALA A 135 -3.72 -13.31 1.68
C ALA A 135 -5.02 -12.52 1.94
N LEU A 136 -5.38 -12.32 3.21
CA LEU A 136 -6.52 -11.47 3.58
C LEU A 136 -6.26 -10.01 3.29
N ALA A 137 -5.03 -9.50 3.46
CA ALA A 137 -4.69 -8.15 3.03
C ALA A 137 -4.93 -7.98 1.52
N ALA A 138 -4.51 -8.95 0.70
CA ALA A 138 -4.78 -8.95 -0.74
C ALA A 138 -6.30 -9.04 -1.06
N ILE A 139 -7.04 -9.89 -0.34
CA ILE A 139 -8.49 -10.06 -0.54
C ILE A 139 -9.27 -8.82 -0.05
N SER A 140 -8.88 -8.21 1.07
CA SER A 140 -9.50 -7.00 1.61
C SER A 140 -9.22 -5.78 0.74
N VAL A 141 -8.00 -5.64 0.21
CA VAL A 141 -7.67 -4.60 -0.78
C VAL A 141 -8.47 -4.79 -2.06
N ALA A 142 -8.56 -6.03 -2.56
CA ALA A 142 -9.41 -6.33 -3.71
C ALA A 142 -10.90 -6.07 -3.41
N GLY A 143 -11.37 -6.37 -2.20
CA GLY A 143 -12.75 -6.17 -1.80
C GLY A 143 -13.13 -4.71 -1.51
N ALA A 144 -12.18 -3.85 -1.17
CA ALA A 144 -12.38 -2.41 -1.00
C ALA A 144 -12.74 -1.68 -2.31
N THR A 145 -12.59 -2.35 -3.47
CA THR A 145 -12.98 -1.83 -4.79
C THR A 145 -14.50 -1.88 -5.05
N GLY A 146 -15.31 -2.39 -4.11
CA GLY A 146 -16.76 -2.25 -4.14
C GLY A 146 -17.53 -3.24 -5.03
N THR A 147 -16.84 -4.03 -5.85
CA THR A 147 -17.46 -5.11 -6.64
C THR A 147 -16.88 -6.46 -6.23
N VAL A 148 -17.75 -7.41 -5.86
CA VAL A 148 -17.36 -8.83 -5.69
C VAL A 148 -17.06 -9.39 -7.09
N ASP A 149 -15.84 -9.17 -7.56
CA ASP A 149 -15.41 -9.59 -8.88
C ASP A 149 -15.13 -11.12 -8.91
N ALA A 150 -15.29 -11.74 -10.08
CA ALA A 150 -15.01 -13.15 -10.30
C ALA A 150 -13.57 -13.52 -9.91
N HIS A 151 -12.63 -12.57 -10.01
CA HIS A 151 -11.24 -12.71 -9.59
C HIS A 151 -11.08 -12.93 -8.08
N ILE A 152 -11.87 -12.26 -7.24
CA ILE A 152 -11.82 -12.42 -5.78
C ILE A 152 -12.35 -13.81 -5.38
N LEU A 153 -13.45 -14.23 -5.99
CA LEU A 153 -14.01 -15.57 -5.77
C LEU A 153 -13.04 -16.67 -6.19
N LEU A 154 -12.40 -16.53 -7.37
CA LEU A 154 -11.36 -17.44 -7.85
C LEU A 154 -10.14 -17.50 -6.93
N LEU A 155 -9.70 -16.35 -6.41
CA LEU A 155 -8.58 -16.27 -5.46
C LEU A 155 -8.92 -16.97 -4.14
N CYS A 156 -10.10 -16.70 -3.56
CA CYS A 156 -10.58 -17.32 -2.33
C CYS A 156 -10.71 -18.85 -2.48
N LEU A 157 -11.32 -19.31 -3.58
CA LEU A 157 -11.44 -20.74 -3.88
C LEU A 157 -10.07 -21.42 -4.04
N SER A 158 -9.15 -20.78 -4.78
CA SER A 158 -7.82 -21.33 -4.98
C SER A 158 -7.00 -21.40 -3.69
N PHE A 159 -7.09 -20.35 -2.86
CA PHE A 159 -6.47 -20.32 -1.54
C PHE A 159 -7.02 -21.41 -0.62
N ALA A 160 -8.34 -21.55 -0.58
CA ALA A 160 -9.00 -22.56 0.23
C ALA A 160 -8.63 -23.99 -0.22
N LEU A 161 -8.48 -24.24 -1.53
CA LEU A 161 -7.97 -25.50 -2.08
C LEU A 161 -6.49 -25.74 -1.71
N GLY A 162 -5.66 -24.70 -1.73
CA GLY A 162 -4.26 -24.77 -1.31
C GLY A 162 -4.10 -25.18 0.15
N VAL A 163 -4.92 -24.62 1.06
CA VAL A 163 -4.94 -24.99 2.48
C VAL A 163 -5.49 -26.40 2.70
N ALA A 164 -6.47 -26.81 1.89
CA ALA A 164 -7.12 -28.11 2.00
C ALA A 164 -6.18 -29.28 1.74
N ILE A 165 -5.21 -29.14 0.84
CA ILE A 165 -4.33 -30.24 0.43
C ILE A 165 -3.42 -30.73 1.58
N PRO A 166 -2.64 -29.89 2.28
CA PRO A 166 -1.86 -30.31 3.44
C PRO A 166 -2.75 -30.91 4.54
N LEU A 167 -3.89 -30.27 4.85
CA LEU A 167 -4.81 -30.74 5.87
C LEU A 167 -5.39 -32.12 5.54
N LEU A 168 -5.77 -32.36 4.28
CA LEU A 168 -6.27 -33.65 3.83
C LEU A 168 -5.16 -34.72 3.85
N ALA A 169 -3.94 -34.36 3.44
CA ALA A 169 -2.79 -35.25 3.52
C ALA A 169 -2.50 -35.70 4.96
N PHE A 170 -2.53 -34.77 5.92
CA PHE A 170 -2.38 -35.08 7.34
C PHE A 170 -3.56 -35.89 7.90
N ALA A 171 -4.80 -35.53 7.54
CA ALA A 171 -6.00 -36.22 8.00
C ALA A 171 -6.06 -37.68 7.52
N LEU A 172 -5.63 -37.95 6.27
CA LEU A 172 -5.57 -39.30 5.70
C LEU A 172 -4.36 -40.10 6.24
N GLY A 173 -3.21 -39.44 6.45
CA GLY A 173 -2.01 -40.05 7.03
C GLY A 173 -2.13 -40.39 8.53
N GLY A 174 -3.12 -39.82 9.22
CA GLY A 174 -3.37 -40.00 10.65
C GLY A 174 -3.65 -41.44 11.10
N ASN A 175 -4.15 -42.32 10.23
CA ASN A 175 -4.47 -43.71 10.60
C ASN A 175 -3.21 -44.57 10.87
N GLU A 176 -2.08 -44.26 10.22
CA GLU A 176 -0.80 -44.96 10.45
C GLU A 176 0.04 -44.26 11.54
N VAL A 177 -0.02 -42.93 11.60
CA VAL A 177 0.68 -42.13 12.62
C VAL A 177 0.02 -42.28 14.00
N GLY A 178 -1.30 -42.45 14.06
CA GLY A 178 -2.09 -42.56 15.29
C GLY A 178 -1.63 -43.65 16.26
N LYS A 179 -1.04 -44.76 15.77
CA LYS A 179 -0.47 -45.82 16.62
C LYS A 179 0.84 -45.42 17.32
N ARG A 180 1.56 -44.40 16.82
CA ARG A 180 2.74 -43.79 17.46
C ARG A 180 2.38 -42.58 18.34
N VAL A 181 1.14 -42.09 18.27
CA VAL A 181 0.66 -40.86 18.94
C VAL A 181 0.32 -41.08 20.42
N ASP A 182 0.22 -42.32 20.92
CA ASP A 182 0.06 -42.55 22.37
C ASP A 182 1.29 -42.09 23.18
N ALA A 183 2.49 -42.05 22.58
CA ALA A 183 3.67 -41.42 23.18
C ALA A 183 3.65 -39.87 23.13
N PHE A 184 2.86 -39.30 22.22
CA PHE A 184 2.65 -37.84 22.11
C PHE A 184 1.58 -37.35 23.11
N ARG A 185 0.67 -38.24 23.53
CA ARG A 185 -0.34 -37.96 24.56
C ARG A 185 0.26 -37.60 25.92
N SER A 186 1.39 -38.20 26.31
CA SER A 186 2.04 -37.91 27.59
C SER A 186 2.65 -36.51 27.67
N HIS A 187 2.95 -35.87 26.53
CA HIS A 187 3.53 -34.52 26.44
C HIS A 187 2.54 -33.47 25.89
N GLN A 188 1.24 -33.79 25.83
CA GLN A 188 0.21 -32.89 25.27
C GLN A 188 0.20 -31.50 25.92
N ARG A 189 0.51 -31.41 27.21
CA ARG A 189 0.57 -30.14 27.94
C ARG A 189 1.77 -29.30 27.47
N GLU A 190 2.95 -29.91 27.34
CA GLU A 190 4.17 -29.23 26.90
C GLU A 190 4.07 -28.79 25.44
N VAL A 191 3.52 -29.64 24.57
CA VAL A 191 3.25 -29.30 23.17
C VAL A 191 2.29 -28.12 23.05
N ARG A 192 1.19 -28.11 23.83
CA ARG A 192 0.19 -27.03 23.81
C ARG A 192 0.79 -25.70 24.28
N VAL A 193 1.57 -25.72 25.36
CA VAL A 193 2.21 -24.52 25.91
C VAL A 193 3.25 -23.97 24.94
N THR A 194 4.09 -24.85 24.37
CA THR A 194 5.12 -24.46 23.39
C THR A 194 4.49 -23.85 22.14
N ALA A 195 3.42 -24.47 21.63
CA ALA A 195 2.62 -23.94 20.54
C ALA A 195 2.00 -22.56 20.87
N GLY A 196 1.43 -22.39 22.07
CA GLY A 196 0.88 -21.11 22.52
C GLY A 196 1.94 -20.00 22.59
N ILE A 197 3.14 -20.31 23.09
CA ILE A 197 4.27 -19.37 23.13
C ILE A 197 4.69 -18.95 21.71
N VAL A 198 4.78 -19.90 20.77
CA VAL A 198 5.12 -19.61 19.37
C VAL A 198 4.07 -18.70 18.71
N VAL A 199 2.78 -18.95 18.95
CA VAL A 199 1.69 -18.10 18.42
C VAL A 199 1.78 -16.67 18.97
N ILE A 200 2.01 -16.51 20.28
CA ILE A 200 2.16 -15.18 20.90
C ILE A 200 3.39 -14.46 20.34
N ALA A 201 4.53 -15.16 20.24
CA ALA A 201 5.77 -14.59 19.70
C ALA A 201 5.58 -14.12 18.25
N MET A 202 4.87 -14.89 17.43
CA MET A 202 4.58 -14.53 16.05
C MET A 202 3.60 -13.36 15.94
N ALA A 203 2.56 -13.32 16.78
CA ALA A 203 1.64 -12.18 16.85
C ALA A 203 2.39 -10.88 17.24
N GLY A 204 3.31 -10.97 18.19
CA GLY A 204 4.21 -9.87 18.55
C GLY A 204 5.12 -9.43 17.40
N ALA A 205 5.72 -10.39 16.68
CA ALA A 205 6.55 -10.10 15.51
C ALA A 205 5.76 -9.40 14.39
N ILE A 206 4.52 -9.83 14.13
CA ILE A 206 3.62 -9.17 13.17
C ILE A 206 3.28 -7.75 13.65
N SER A 207 2.97 -7.58 14.95
CA SER A 207 2.67 -6.27 15.55
C SER A 207 3.82 -5.27 15.44
N LEU A 208 5.07 -5.74 15.45
CA LEU A 208 6.27 -4.93 15.32
C LEU A 208 6.70 -4.73 13.85
N GLY A 209 5.92 -5.18 12.88
CA GLY A 209 6.27 -5.06 11.46
C GLY A 209 7.45 -5.93 11.02
N ALA A 210 7.79 -6.98 11.79
CA ALA A 210 8.90 -7.88 11.46
C ALA A 210 8.82 -8.50 10.05
N PRO A 211 7.63 -8.82 9.49
CA PRO A 211 7.53 -9.27 8.09
C PRO A 211 8.02 -8.22 7.10
N ALA A 212 7.69 -6.94 7.31
CA ALA A 212 8.14 -5.83 6.47
C ALA A 212 9.65 -5.59 6.64
N TRP A 213 10.14 -5.64 7.87
CA TRP A 213 11.58 -5.55 8.19
C TRP A 213 12.40 -6.68 7.55
N LEU A 214 11.89 -7.92 7.57
CA LEU A 214 12.54 -9.08 6.98
C LEU A 214 12.53 -9.02 5.45
N GLN A 215 11.43 -8.53 4.85
CA GLN A 215 11.35 -8.25 3.41
C GLN A 215 12.37 -7.18 2.97
N GLN A 216 12.65 -6.19 3.81
CA GLN A 216 13.60 -5.12 3.52
C GLN A 216 15.08 -5.57 3.63
N LYS A 217 15.39 -6.60 4.43
CA LYS A 217 16.75 -7.11 4.68
C LYS A 217 17.18 -8.32 3.85
N LEU A 218 16.31 -8.92 3.04
CA LEU A 218 16.63 -10.05 2.15
C LEU A 218 16.47 -9.64 0.67
N PRO A 219 17.43 -8.91 0.07
CA PRO A 219 17.33 -8.48 -1.32
C PRO A 219 17.47 -9.63 -2.34
N SER A 220 17.91 -10.82 -1.91
CA SER A 220 18.35 -11.89 -2.83
C SER A 220 17.26 -12.90 -3.22
N ILE A 221 16.08 -12.88 -2.59
CA ILE A 221 14.91 -13.64 -3.09
C ILE A 221 14.03 -12.74 -3.98
N ASN A 222 14.21 -11.41 -3.90
CA ASN A 222 13.58 -10.41 -4.76
C ASN A 222 14.33 -10.16 -6.08
N ALA A 223 15.43 -10.87 -6.34
CA ALA A 223 15.99 -10.98 -7.71
C ALA A 223 15.02 -11.74 -8.66
N GLY A 224 14.00 -12.40 -8.10
CA GLY A 224 12.71 -12.58 -8.75
C GLY A 224 11.70 -11.73 -8.00
N ALA A 225 11.28 -10.62 -8.61
CA ALA A 225 10.24 -9.73 -8.08
C ALA A 225 9.06 -10.51 -7.49
N THR A 226 8.46 -10.00 -6.41
CA THR A 226 7.17 -10.53 -5.96
C THR A 226 6.18 -10.46 -7.14
N PRO A 227 5.39 -11.52 -7.43
CA PRO A 227 4.52 -11.56 -8.61
C PRO A 227 3.46 -10.44 -8.63
N VAL A 228 3.21 -9.79 -7.49
CA VAL A 228 2.30 -8.66 -7.35
C VAL A 228 2.90 -7.38 -7.96
N GLU A 229 4.21 -7.19 -7.86
CA GLU A 229 4.92 -6.06 -8.47
C GLU A 229 5.04 -6.25 -9.99
N GLN A 230 5.17 -7.50 -10.46
CA GLN A 230 5.05 -7.84 -11.89
C GLN A 230 3.62 -7.70 -12.43
N ALA A 231 2.59 -7.88 -11.60
CA ALA A 231 1.21 -7.57 -11.99
C ALA A 231 0.93 -6.05 -12.02
N THR A 232 1.77 -5.25 -11.35
CA THR A 232 1.69 -3.77 -11.32
C THR A 232 2.59 -3.12 -12.38
N ARG A 233 3.47 -3.88 -13.05
CA ARG A 233 3.73 -3.64 -14.49
C ARG A 233 2.47 -4.08 -15.22
N THR A 234 1.45 -3.25 -15.13
CA THR A 234 0.12 -3.54 -15.64
C THR A 234 0.22 -3.79 -17.14
N ALA A 235 0.17 -5.07 -17.50
CA ALA A 235 -0.57 -5.55 -18.66
C ALA A 235 -0.28 -4.83 -20.00
N GLU A 236 0.98 -4.83 -20.44
CA GLU A 236 1.33 -4.56 -21.84
C GLU A 236 0.42 -5.41 -22.77
N GLY A 237 -0.23 -4.76 -23.73
CA GLY A 237 -1.16 -5.39 -24.65
C GLY A 237 -2.57 -5.61 -24.09
N THR A 238 -2.97 -4.93 -23.00
CA THR A 238 -4.38 -4.83 -22.58
C THR A 238 -4.99 -3.47 -22.91
N PRO A 239 -6.32 -3.37 -23.05
CA PRO A 239 -6.98 -2.09 -23.22
C PRO A 239 -6.72 -1.18 -22.02
N VAL A 240 -6.50 0.10 -22.28
CA VAL A 240 -6.37 1.09 -21.21
C VAL A 240 -7.64 1.11 -20.34
N PRO A 241 -7.51 1.17 -18.99
CA PRO A 241 -8.66 1.25 -18.10
C PRO A 241 -9.54 2.46 -18.40
N GLU A 242 -10.83 2.34 -18.10
CA GLU A 242 -11.78 3.44 -18.26
C GLU A 242 -11.48 4.59 -17.29
N PHE A 243 -11.49 5.81 -17.82
CA PHE A 243 -11.55 7.03 -17.01
C PHE A 243 -12.92 7.15 -16.33
N ALA A 244 -12.90 7.29 -15.01
CA ALA A 244 -14.08 7.39 -14.17
C ALA A 244 -13.92 8.55 -13.19
N GLY A 245 -15.01 9.27 -12.92
CA GLY A 245 -15.03 10.33 -11.91
C GLY A 245 -14.18 11.57 -12.23
N LEU A 246 -13.65 11.69 -13.45
CA LEU A 246 -12.87 12.87 -13.85
C LEU A 246 -13.76 14.11 -13.94
N THR A 247 -13.32 15.17 -13.28
CA THR A 247 -13.98 16.48 -13.25
C THR A 247 -12.98 17.58 -13.64
N GLY A 248 -13.46 18.82 -13.81
CA GLY A 248 -12.57 19.97 -13.96
C GLY A 248 -11.56 19.86 -15.11
N TRP A 249 -12.02 19.52 -16.32
CA TRP A 249 -11.13 19.47 -17.48
C TRP A 249 -10.56 20.86 -17.81
N PHE A 250 -9.26 20.92 -18.04
CA PHE A 250 -8.51 22.10 -18.44
C PHE A 250 -7.78 21.83 -19.76
N ASN A 251 -7.44 22.90 -20.48
CA ASN A 251 -6.70 22.86 -21.75
C ASN A 251 -7.38 22.00 -22.85
N THR A 252 -8.68 21.74 -22.73
CA THR A 252 -9.50 21.06 -23.74
C THR A 252 -10.94 21.54 -23.66
N ASP A 253 -11.64 21.52 -24.80
CA ASP A 253 -13.06 21.88 -24.88
C ASP A 253 -13.98 20.72 -24.44
N ALA A 254 -13.46 19.47 -24.46
CA ALA A 254 -14.21 18.27 -24.12
C ALA A 254 -13.32 17.20 -23.46
N PRO A 255 -13.89 16.28 -22.67
CA PRO A 255 -13.17 15.13 -22.14
C PRO A 255 -12.49 14.29 -23.23
N VAL A 256 -11.26 13.87 -22.97
CA VAL A 256 -10.44 13.08 -23.90
C VAL A 256 -10.44 11.61 -23.47
N ASP A 257 -10.72 10.70 -24.40
CA ASP A 257 -10.67 9.26 -24.17
C ASP A 257 -9.56 8.60 -25.01
N PRO A 258 -8.47 8.12 -24.39
CA PRO A 258 -7.36 7.48 -25.10
C PRO A 258 -7.76 6.19 -25.83
N ARG A 259 -8.90 5.57 -25.47
CA ARG A 259 -9.42 4.37 -26.16
C ARG A 259 -9.89 4.64 -27.58
N THR A 260 -10.22 5.90 -27.88
CA THR A 260 -10.88 6.29 -29.15
C THR A 260 -10.15 7.40 -29.90
N SER A 261 -9.07 7.95 -29.34
CA SER A 261 -8.36 9.10 -29.91
C SER A 261 -7.64 8.80 -31.23
N GLY A 262 -7.25 7.54 -31.47
CA GLY A 262 -6.42 7.16 -32.62
C GLY A 262 -5.00 7.74 -32.60
N LYS A 263 -4.61 8.33 -31.47
CA LYS A 263 -3.29 8.93 -31.21
C LYS A 263 -2.48 8.04 -30.29
N VAL A 264 -1.16 8.19 -30.32
CA VAL A 264 -0.29 7.68 -29.26
C VAL A 264 -0.48 8.61 -28.05
N THR A 265 -0.95 8.08 -26.93
CA THR A 265 -1.34 8.91 -25.78
C THR A 265 -0.55 8.53 -24.54
N LEU A 266 0.12 9.49 -23.91
CA LEU A 266 0.72 9.31 -22.59
C LEU A 266 -0.26 9.81 -21.53
N ILE A 267 -0.61 8.95 -20.57
CA ILE A 267 -1.42 9.32 -19.42
C ILE A 267 -0.47 9.59 -18.24
N ASP A 268 -0.49 10.80 -17.73
CA ASP A 268 0.43 11.30 -16.69
C ASP A 268 -0.36 11.57 -15.40
N PHE A 269 -0.15 10.76 -14.37
CA PHE A 269 -0.69 11.01 -13.04
C PHE A 269 0.23 11.95 -12.26
N TRP A 270 -0.30 13.11 -11.88
CA TRP A 270 0.49 14.16 -11.24
C TRP A 270 -0.28 14.86 -10.11
N ALA A 271 0.46 15.52 -9.23
CA ALA A 271 -0.05 16.46 -8.21
C ALA A 271 0.80 17.72 -8.28
N TYR A 272 0.20 18.91 -8.19
CA TYR A 272 0.94 20.13 -8.51
C TYR A 272 1.99 20.50 -7.46
N THR A 273 1.81 20.10 -6.20
CA THR A 273 2.82 20.30 -5.15
C THR A 273 3.91 19.24 -5.12
N CYS A 274 3.77 18.14 -5.88
CA CYS A 274 4.77 17.09 -5.95
C CYS A 274 5.98 17.53 -6.78
N ILE A 275 7.16 17.61 -6.16
CA ILE A 275 8.38 18.04 -6.86
C ILE A 275 8.80 17.10 -7.99
N ASN A 276 8.57 15.79 -7.80
CA ASN A 276 8.93 14.79 -8.79
C ASN A 276 8.06 15.01 -10.03
N CYS A 277 6.79 15.36 -9.85
CA CYS A 277 5.90 15.79 -10.92
C CYS A 277 6.38 17.09 -11.55
N GLN A 278 6.74 18.12 -10.78
CA GLN A 278 7.22 19.39 -11.33
C GLN A 278 8.46 19.21 -12.22
N ARG A 279 9.44 18.40 -11.79
CA ARG A 279 10.62 18.07 -12.61
C ARG A 279 10.23 17.27 -13.85
N ASN A 280 9.42 16.23 -13.67
CA ASN A 280 8.90 15.41 -14.75
C ASN A 280 8.17 16.24 -15.82
N ASN A 281 7.39 17.24 -15.40
CA ASN A 281 6.63 18.11 -16.30
C ASN A 281 7.55 18.95 -17.19
N THR A 282 8.78 19.24 -16.77
CA THR A 282 9.76 19.91 -17.65
C THR A 282 10.22 19.05 -18.83
N HIS A 283 10.07 17.73 -18.75
CA HIS A 283 10.30 16.78 -19.85
C HIS A 283 9.02 16.57 -20.65
N LEU A 284 7.88 16.32 -19.99
CA LEU A 284 6.61 16.07 -20.66
C LEU A 284 6.13 17.24 -21.52
N THR A 285 6.28 18.47 -21.04
CA THR A 285 5.92 19.67 -21.82
C THR A 285 6.76 19.81 -23.09
N LYS A 286 8.05 19.45 -23.04
CA LYS A 286 8.93 19.42 -24.21
C LYS A 286 8.53 18.30 -25.17
N LEU A 287 8.31 17.08 -24.67
CA LEU A 287 7.85 15.94 -25.47
C LEU A 287 6.52 16.25 -26.17
N TYR A 288 5.57 16.84 -25.44
CA TYR A 288 4.29 17.26 -26.00
C TYR A 288 4.48 18.28 -27.12
N ALA A 289 5.23 19.37 -26.86
CA ALA A 289 5.51 20.37 -27.87
C ALA A 289 6.24 19.80 -29.10
N HIS A 290 7.08 18.79 -28.91
CA HIS A 290 7.90 18.17 -29.94
C HIS A 290 7.12 17.17 -30.82
N TYR A 291 6.17 16.42 -30.25
CA TYR A 291 5.49 15.32 -30.93
C TYR A 291 3.99 15.52 -31.20
N LYS A 292 3.33 16.55 -30.62
CA LYS A 292 1.86 16.73 -30.73
C LYS A 292 1.34 16.74 -32.17
N ASP A 293 2.07 17.37 -33.09
CA ASP A 293 1.69 17.48 -34.50
C ASP A 293 1.91 16.17 -35.29
N TYR A 294 2.60 15.20 -34.70
CA TYR A 294 2.87 13.88 -35.29
C TYR A 294 1.86 12.81 -34.87
N GLY A 295 0.84 13.20 -34.09
CA GLY A 295 -0.18 12.28 -33.57
C GLY A 295 0.12 11.72 -32.18
N PHE A 296 0.94 12.42 -31.40
CA PHE A 296 1.12 12.21 -29.97
C PHE A 296 0.17 13.10 -29.17
N ASP A 297 -0.25 12.64 -28.00
CA ASP A 297 -1.01 13.42 -27.03
C ASP A 297 -0.58 13.08 -25.60
N ILE A 298 -0.83 14.00 -24.66
CA ILE A 298 -0.68 13.75 -23.23
C ILE A 298 -2.02 14.05 -22.54
N ILE A 299 -2.42 13.21 -21.59
CA ILE A 299 -3.55 13.50 -20.71
C ILE A 299 -3.02 13.52 -19.28
N GLY A 300 -2.98 14.71 -18.67
CA GLY A 300 -2.58 14.89 -17.29
C GLY A 300 -3.75 14.60 -16.34
N ILE A 301 -3.71 13.50 -15.61
CA ILE A 301 -4.66 13.19 -14.55
C ILE A 301 -4.13 13.76 -13.24
N HIS A 302 -4.67 14.90 -12.83
CA HIS A 302 -4.33 15.52 -11.57
C HIS A 302 -5.05 14.81 -10.42
N ALA A 303 -4.34 14.01 -9.64
CA ALA A 303 -4.85 13.34 -8.45
C ALA A 303 -4.28 14.04 -7.20
N PRO A 304 -5.12 14.67 -6.37
CA PRO A 304 -4.66 15.53 -5.28
C PRO A 304 -4.03 14.73 -4.13
N GLU A 305 -2.80 15.03 -3.73
CA GLU A 305 -2.13 14.51 -2.53
C GLU A 305 -2.65 15.20 -1.25
N TYR A 306 -3.00 16.48 -1.34
CA TYR A 306 -3.51 17.28 -0.22
C TYR A 306 -4.89 17.89 -0.49
N ALA A 307 -5.62 18.22 0.58
CA ALA A 307 -6.99 18.75 0.49
C ALA A 307 -7.10 20.02 -0.38
N PHE A 308 -6.14 20.95 -0.29
CA PHE A 308 -6.12 22.18 -1.09
C PHE A 308 -5.87 21.93 -2.58
N GLU A 309 -5.40 20.73 -2.95
CA GLU A 309 -5.19 20.35 -4.35
C GLU A 309 -6.47 19.88 -5.05
N HIS A 310 -7.58 19.74 -4.32
CA HIS A 310 -8.91 19.52 -4.90
C HIS A 310 -9.46 20.77 -5.60
N GLU A 311 -8.95 21.96 -5.25
CA GLU A 311 -9.44 23.25 -5.75
C GLU A 311 -8.99 23.49 -7.20
N ALA A 312 -9.96 23.55 -8.12
CA ALA A 312 -9.73 23.64 -9.56
C ALA A 312 -8.88 24.85 -9.99
N ASP A 313 -9.02 25.99 -9.32
CA ASP A 313 -8.29 27.21 -9.65
C ASP A 313 -6.79 27.10 -9.27
N ASN A 314 -6.47 26.39 -8.19
CA ASN A 314 -5.10 26.09 -7.79
C ASN A 314 -4.41 25.21 -8.85
N VAL A 315 -5.07 24.12 -9.24
CA VAL A 315 -4.55 23.20 -10.28
C VAL A 315 -4.37 23.93 -11.62
N ARG A 316 -5.37 24.73 -12.03
CA ARG A 316 -5.31 25.47 -13.30
C ARG A 316 -4.17 26.50 -13.30
N ARG A 317 -3.92 27.16 -12.18
CA ARG A 317 -2.80 28.10 -12.05
C ARG A 317 -1.46 27.38 -12.15
N ALA A 318 -1.28 26.30 -11.40
CA ALA A 318 -0.05 25.53 -11.42
C ALA A 318 0.23 24.92 -12.81
N ALA A 319 -0.80 24.42 -13.50
CA ALA A 319 -0.66 23.94 -14.88
C ALA A 319 -0.12 25.03 -15.83
N ARG A 320 -0.61 26.26 -15.72
CA ARG A 320 -0.10 27.40 -16.50
C ARG A 320 1.34 27.76 -16.13
N GLU A 321 1.67 27.81 -14.84
CA GLU A 321 3.01 28.16 -14.35
C GLU A 321 4.06 27.13 -14.79
N GLN A 322 3.67 25.85 -14.90
CA GLN A 322 4.52 24.75 -15.36
C GLN A 322 4.54 24.59 -16.89
N GLY A 323 3.83 25.44 -17.65
CA GLY A 323 3.79 25.37 -19.11
C GLY A 323 3.03 24.16 -19.66
N ILE A 324 2.10 23.59 -18.89
CA ILE A 324 1.28 22.45 -19.30
C ILE A 324 0.19 22.95 -20.25
N GLU A 325 0.35 22.64 -21.53
CA GLU A 325 -0.61 22.96 -22.61
C GLU A 325 -1.50 21.78 -22.99
N TYR A 326 -1.14 20.56 -22.60
CA TYR A 326 -1.92 19.36 -22.89
C TYR A 326 -3.18 19.26 -22.00
N PRO A 327 -4.21 18.49 -22.40
CA PRO A 327 -5.42 18.27 -21.61
C PRO A 327 -5.12 17.80 -20.19
N VAL A 328 -5.77 18.41 -19.20
CA VAL A 328 -5.68 18.03 -17.79
C VAL A 328 -7.07 17.74 -17.25
N ALA A 329 -7.23 16.72 -16.42
CA ALA A 329 -8.46 16.42 -15.70
C ALA A 329 -8.18 16.20 -14.21
N GLN A 330 -9.11 16.60 -13.33
CA GLN A 330 -8.99 16.36 -11.90
C GLN A 330 -9.66 15.03 -11.51
N ASP A 331 -8.93 14.18 -10.80
CA ASP A 331 -9.40 12.93 -10.23
C ASP A 331 -9.56 13.04 -8.71
N ASN A 332 -10.38 13.99 -8.27
CA ASN A 332 -10.55 14.34 -6.84
C ASN A 332 -11.07 13.17 -5.98
N ASP A 333 -11.78 12.20 -6.57
CA ASP A 333 -12.28 11.01 -5.85
C ASP A 333 -11.38 9.77 -6.02
N PHE A 334 -10.24 9.93 -6.72
CA PHE A 334 -9.28 8.89 -7.07
C PHE A 334 -9.90 7.72 -7.86
N ALA A 335 -11.00 7.95 -8.57
CA ALA A 335 -11.72 6.88 -9.27
C ALA A 335 -10.88 6.36 -10.45
N THR A 336 -10.27 7.26 -11.22
CA THR A 336 -9.37 6.89 -12.32
C THR A 336 -8.06 6.33 -11.79
N TRP A 337 -7.47 6.92 -10.76
CA TRP A 337 -6.29 6.44 -10.05
C TRP A 337 -6.46 4.98 -9.59
N LYS A 338 -7.59 4.66 -8.97
CA LYS A 338 -7.93 3.30 -8.52
C LYS A 338 -8.13 2.35 -9.70
N ASN A 339 -8.79 2.77 -10.77
CA ASN A 339 -8.99 1.94 -11.98
C ASN A 339 -7.66 1.56 -12.64
N PHE A 340 -6.67 2.44 -12.60
CA PHE A 340 -5.32 2.18 -13.11
C PHE A 340 -4.48 1.33 -12.15
N GLY A 341 -4.94 1.12 -10.92
CA GLY A 341 -4.16 0.48 -9.86
C GLY A 341 -2.92 1.29 -9.48
N ASN A 342 -2.92 2.60 -9.73
CA ASN A 342 -1.77 3.47 -9.50
C ASN A 342 -1.50 3.63 -7.99
N ARG A 343 -0.24 3.91 -7.65
CA ARG A 343 0.25 4.09 -6.27
C ARG A 343 1.27 5.21 -6.12
N TYR A 344 1.63 5.89 -7.22
CA TYR A 344 2.79 6.78 -7.25
C TYR A 344 2.52 8.06 -8.01
N TRP A 345 3.22 9.11 -7.59
CA TRP A 345 3.36 10.38 -8.29
C TRP A 345 4.85 10.63 -8.59
N PRO A 346 5.24 10.95 -9.84
CA PRO A 346 4.44 10.80 -11.05
C PRO A 346 4.25 9.31 -11.42
N ALA A 347 3.28 9.03 -12.30
CA ALA A 347 3.15 7.73 -12.94
C ALA A 347 2.64 7.88 -14.39
N HIS A 348 3.25 7.12 -15.30
CA HIS A 348 3.03 7.21 -16.73
C HIS A 348 2.46 5.92 -17.30
N TYR A 349 1.47 6.05 -18.15
CA TYR A 349 0.89 4.94 -18.90
C TYR A 349 0.86 5.31 -20.39
N LEU A 350 1.68 4.65 -21.19
CA LEU A 350 1.78 4.91 -22.63
C LEU A 350 0.81 4.01 -23.39
N VAL A 351 -0.06 4.62 -24.19
CA VAL A 351 -1.16 3.98 -24.91
C VAL A 351 -0.94 4.15 -26.42
N ASP A 352 -1.13 3.08 -27.19
CA ASP A 352 -1.06 3.14 -28.65
C ASP A 352 -2.36 3.66 -29.30
N LYS A 353 -2.33 3.77 -30.63
CA LYS A 353 -3.46 4.24 -31.45
C LYS A 353 -4.74 3.40 -31.32
N HIS A 354 -4.65 2.19 -30.77
CA HIS A 354 -5.77 1.27 -30.58
C HIS A 354 -6.34 1.32 -29.16
N GLY A 355 -5.82 2.19 -28.29
CA GLY A 355 -6.21 2.25 -26.90
C GLY A 355 -5.59 1.14 -26.06
N MET A 356 -4.49 0.53 -26.52
CA MET A 356 -3.83 -0.56 -25.80
C MET A 356 -2.63 -0.01 -25.02
N LEU A 357 -2.50 -0.43 -23.77
CA LEU A 357 -1.38 -0.07 -22.91
C LEU A 357 -0.10 -0.75 -23.40
N ARG A 358 0.96 0.02 -23.58
CA ARG A 358 2.27 -0.41 -24.11
C ARG A 358 3.41 -0.24 -23.13
N GLN A 359 3.26 0.65 -22.16
CA GLN A 359 4.20 0.83 -21.07
C GLN A 359 3.47 1.33 -19.83
N SER A 360 3.90 0.87 -18.66
CA SER A 360 3.67 1.56 -17.39
C SER A 360 5.01 1.91 -16.75
N HIS A 361 5.18 3.16 -16.33
CA HIS A 361 6.36 3.64 -15.64
C HIS A 361 5.92 4.37 -14.37
N HIS A 362 6.55 4.04 -13.24
CA HIS A 362 6.18 4.60 -11.94
C HIS A 362 7.37 5.35 -11.35
N GLY A 363 7.14 6.57 -10.91
CA GLY A 363 8.19 7.46 -10.43
C GLY A 363 8.76 8.35 -11.54
N GLU A 364 9.80 9.08 -11.17
CA GLU A 364 10.52 10.01 -12.04
C GLU A 364 11.70 9.31 -12.73
N GLY A 365 11.86 9.52 -14.04
CA GLY A 365 13.01 9.06 -14.82
C GLY A 365 12.62 8.30 -16.08
N ASP A 366 13.60 7.56 -16.62
CA ASP A 366 13.50 6.76 -17.86
C ASP A 366 12.95 7.55 -19.07
N TYR A 367 13.25 8.85 -19.15
CA TYR A 367 12.66 9.74 -20.16
C TYR A 367 13.05 9.35 -21.58
N ALA A 368 14.31 8.96 -21.78
CA ALA A 368 14.82 8.51 -23.06
C ALA A 368 14.16 7.20 -23.52
N GLU A 369 13.86 6.31 -22.57
CA GLU A 369 13.18 5.05 -22.88
C GLU A 369 11.70 5.29 -23.23
N THR A 370 11.00 6.14 -22.48
CA THR A 370 9.63 6.54 -22.81
C THR A 370 9.58 7.27 -24.16
N GLU A 371 10.50 8.18 -24.46
CA GLU A 371 10.57 8.84 -25.77
C GLU A 371 10.81 7.83 -26.89
N ARG A 372 11.73 6.87 -26.71
CA ARG A 372 11.98 5.81 -27.69
C ARG A 372 10.70 5.05 -28.03
N LEU A 373 9.92 4.66 -27.01
CA LEU A 373 8.65 3.96 -27.21
C LEU A 373 7.59 4.85 -27.86
N ILE A 374 7.50 6.14 -27.49
CA ILE A 374 6.60 7.10 -28.17
C ILE A 374 6.89 7.11 -29.68
N ARG A 375 8.17 7.22 -30.07
CA ARG A 375 8.59 7.23 -31.48
C ARG A 375 8.24 5.93 -32.19
N GLU A 376 8.45 4.78 -31.55
CA GLU A 376 8.07 3.48 -32.11
C GLU A 376 6.57 3.37 -32.36
N LEU A 377 5.74 3.83 -31.41
CA LEU A 377 4.29 3.80 -31.56
C LEU A 377 3.79 4.80 -32.61
N LEU A 378 4.47 5.95 -32.77
CA LEU A 378 4.16 6.91 -33.83
C LEU A 378 4.46 6.34 -35.22
N LEU A 379 5.58 5.62 -35.39
CA LEU A 379 5.91 4.91 -36.62
C LEU A 379 4.98 3.71 -36.87
N GLU A 380 4.57 2.99 -35.80
CA GLU A 380 3.55 1.94 -35.91
C GLU A 380 2.20 2.51 -36.35
N ARG A 381 1.89 3.75 -35.92
CA ARG A 381 0.69 4.48 -36.33
C ARG A 381 0.71 4.90 -37.79
N ASP A 382 1.79 5.54 -38.21
CA ASP A 382 2.00 6.01 -39.59
C ASP A 382 3.43 5.67 -40.03
N PRO A 383 3.64 4.56 -40.77
CA PRO A 383 4.98 4.16 -41.22
C PRO A 383 5.66 5.14 -42.18
N SER A 384 4.93 6.13 -42.71
CA SER A 384 5.45 7.15 -43.62
C SER A 384 5.84 8.45 -42.94
N ILE A 385 5.59 8.58 -41.62
CA ILE A 385 5.86 9.79 -40.87
C ILE A 385 7.37 10.00 -40.66
N GLU A 386 7.84 11.20 -40.97
CA GLU A 386 9.21 11.62 -40.66
C GLU A 386 9.23 12.28 -39.28
N LEU A 387 9.79 11.58 -38.29
CA LEU A 387 9.91 12.11 -36.93
C LEU A 387 11.16 12.98 -36.79
N PRO A 388 11.12 14.06 -35.97
CA PRO A 388 12.30 14.85 -35.62
C PRO A 388 13.34 14.02 -34.84
N GLU A 389 14.53 14.57 -34.58
CA GLU A 389 15.54 13.92 -33.73
C GLU A 389 15.08 13.84 -32.26
N PRO A 390 15.41 12.77 -31.51
CA PRO A 390 15.02 12.64 -30.11
C PRO A 390 15.64 13.76 -29.24
N ILE A 391 14.91 14.19 -28.21
CA ILE A 391 15.30 15.31 -27.34
C ILE A 391 15.77 14.87 -25.94
N GLU A 392 15.45 13.65 -25.52
CA GLU A 392 15.89 13.09 -24.24
C GLU A 392 17.23 12.35 -24.40
N ALA A 393 18.14 12.61 -23.46
CA ALA A 393 19.43 11.92 -23.40
C ALA A 393 19.33 10.68 -22.51
N ALA A 394 20.12 9.63 -22.79
CA ALA A 394 20.18 8.43 -21.96
C ALA A 394 20.40 8.82 -20.48
N ASP A 395 19.49 8.36 -19.60
CA ASP A 395 19.37 8.88 -18.24
C ASP A 395 20.70 8.82 -17.48
N ALA A 396 21.28 10.01 -17.22
CA ALA A 396 22.33 10.13 -16.24
C ALA A 396 21.72 9.76 -14.89
N HIS A 397 22.21 8.69 -14.26
CA HIS A 397 21.74 8.26 -12.94
C HIS A 397 21.64 9.47 -12.01
N SER A 398 20.41 9.80 -11.58
CA SER A 398 20.16 10.97 -10.75
C SER A 398 21.09 10.90 -9.54
N ALA A 399 21.87 11.96 -9.33
CA ALA A 399 22.83 12.00 -8.23
C ALA A 399 22.11 11.73 -6.89
N PRO A 400 22.76 11.05 -5.93
CA PRO A 400 22.12 10.67 -4.68
C PRO A 400 21.51 11.89 -3.97
N ARG A 401 20.21 11.86 -3.68
CA ARG A 401 19.47 12.94 -3.00
C ARG A 401 18.73 12.46 -1.74
N SER A 402 18.32 13.38 -0.88
CA SER A 402 17.44 13.10 0.25
C SER A 402 16.07 12.61 -0.26
N PRO A 403 15.45 11.62 0.41
CA PRO A 403 14.09 11.22 0.10
C PRO A 403 13.10 12.32 0.49
N GLU A 404 11.93 12.34 -0.15
CA GLU A 404 10.82 13.19 0.28
C GLU A 404 10.51 12.96 1.76
N THR A 405 10.40 14.05 2.50
CA THR A 405 10.36 14.05 3.95
C THR A 405 9.01 14.59 4.42
N TYR A 406 8.06 13.69 4.64
CA TYR A 406 6.75 14.02 5.21
C TYR A 406 6.85 14.37 6.69
N LEU A 407 6.07 15.36 7.11
CA LEU A 407 6.04 15.88 8.47
C LEU A 407 4.80 15.41 9.24
N GLY A 408 3.66 15.20 8.57
CA GLY A 408 2.45 14.68 9.19
C GLY A 408 2.60 13.27 9.75
N THR A 409 1.98 12.99 10.89
CA THR A 409 2.17 11.75 11.68
C THR A 409 1.80 10.48 10.93
N ALA A 410 0.92 10.55 9.92
CA ALA A 410 0.53 9.38 9.13
C ALA A 410 1.69 8.84 8.28
N ARG A 411 2.59 9.72 7.84
CA ARG A 411 3.68 9.40 6.89
C ARG A 411 5.06 9.84 7.38
N ALA A 412 5.15 10.47 8.54
CA ALA A 412 6.39 11.03 9.08
C ALA A 412 7.46 9.95 9.19
N GLN A 413 8.61 10.23 8.58
CA GLN A 413 9.82 9.43 8.65
C GLN A 413 11.01 10.37 8.84
N TYR A 414 12.17 9.82 9.19
CA TYR A 414 13.42 10.59 9.26
C TYR A 414 13.42 11.74 10.30
N PHE A 415 12.60 11.66 11.34
CA PHE A 415 12.66 12.59 12.47
C PHE A 415 13.54 12.06 13.61
N THR A 416 14.16 12.95 14.38
CA THR A 416 14.96 12.58 15.56
C THR A 416 14.27 12.80 16.90
N ASN A 417 13.15 13.52 16.93
CA ASN A 417 12.46 13.83 18.18
C ASN A 417 11.81 12.60 18.79
N PRO A 418 11.90 12.41 20.13
CA PRO A 418 11.10 11.42 20.82
C PRO A 418 9.62 11.83 20.80
N ASP A 419 8.73 10.85 20.90
CA ASP A 419 7.28 11.05 21.09
C ASP A 419 6.55 11.79 19.94
N TYR A 420 6.89 11.44 18.69
CA TYR A 420 6.29 12.04 17.50
C TYR A 420 4.91 11.42 17.18
N HIS A 421 3.85 11.97 17.77
CA HIS A 421 2.47 11.52 17.55
C HIS A 421 1.48 12.69 17.57
N ASP A 422 0.23 12.44 17.16
CA ASP A 422 -0.83 13.46 17.10
C ASP A 422 -0.98 14.24 18.40
N GLY A 423 -1.16 15.56 18.28
CA GLY A 423 -1.35 16.45 19.42
C GLY A 423 -0.38 17.61 19.45
N THR A 424 -0.49 18.45 20.49
CA THR A 424 0.40 19.60 20.68
C THR A 424 1.54 19.23 21.61
N HIS A 425 2.76 19.45 21.15
CA HIS A 425 3.98 19.03 21.79
C HIS A 425 5.00 20.17 21.85
N GLN A 426 5.88 20.09 22.83
CA GLN A 426 7.04 20.97 22.94
C GLN A 426 8.31 20.17 22.68
N PHE A 427 8.99 20.48 21.58
CA PHE A 427 10.19 19.79 21.15
C PHE A 427 11.44 20.58 21.48
N THR A 428 12.54 19.84 21.64
CA THR A 428 13.90 20.41 21.73
C THR A 428 14.65 20.06 20.46
N THR A 429 15.21 21.07 19.81
CA THR A 429 16.01 20.89 18.59
C THR A 429 17.28 20.10 18.89
N SER A 430 17.62 19.15 18.03
CA SER A 430 18.90 18.43 18.02
C SER A 430 19.55 18.51 16.66
N GLU A 431 20.84 18.22 16.54
CA GLU A 431 21.49 18.13 15.24
C GLU A 431 21.07 16.81 14.54
N PRO A 432 20.35 16.86 13.41
CA PRO A 432 19.86 15.64 12.78
C PRO A 432 20.95 14.99 11.90
N PRO A 433 20.98 13.64 11.80
CA PRO A 433 21.79 12.95 10.80
C PRO A 433 21.42 13.34 9.37
N LEU A 434 22.28 13.00 8.40
CA LEU A 434 22.00 13.24 6.98
C LEU A 434 20.69 12.59 6.54
N GLY A 435 19.85 13.36 5.88
CA GLY A 435 18.52 12.97 5.40
C GLY A 435 17.44 12.99 6.48
N GLN A 436 17.70 13.60 7.65
CA GLN A 436 16.77 13.66 8.77
C GLN A 436 16.48 15.10 9.20
N TYR A 437 15.41 15.26 9.99
CA TYR A 437 15.03 16.53 10.59
C TYR A 437 14.77 16.44 12.10
N SER A 438 14.81 17.59 12.76
CA SER A 438 14.42 17.75 14.16
C SER A 438 13.57 19.01 14.35
N LEU A 439 12.57 18.92 15.22
CA LEU A 439 11.69 20.00 15.62
C LEU A 439 12.19 20.62 16.94
N GLY A 440 11.94 21.92 17.08
CA GLY A 440 12.09 22.67 18.32
C GLY A 440 10.94 23.63 18.52
N GLY A 441 10.68 24.01 19.77
CA GLY A 441 9.54 24.85 20.13
C GLY A 441 8.22 24.07 20.13
N THR A 442 7.10 24.78 20.06
CA THR A 442 5.78 24.16 20.11
C THR A 442 5.26 23.84 18.73
N TRP A 443 4.75 22.63 18.54
CA TRP A 443 4.14 22.16 17.30
C TRP A 443 2.86 21.39 17.59
N THR A 444 1.84 21.57 16.76
CA THR A 444 0.66 20.71 16.73
C THR A 444 0.79 19.74 15.57
N LEU A 445 1.01 18.46 15.89
CA LEU A 445 1.13 17.38 14.92
C LEU A 445 -0.26 16.81 14.61
N ALA A 446 -0.56 16.65 13.32
CA ALA A 446 -1.75 15.97 12.80
C ALA A 446 -1.34 14.94 11.73
N ASP A 447 -2.31 14.20 11.20
CA ASP A 447 -2.06 13.15 10.20
C ASP A 447 -1.28 13.68 8.98
N GLN A 448 -1.70 14.83 8.44
CA GLN A 448 -1.15 15.42 7.22
C GLN A 448 -0.16 16.57 7.49
N PRO A 449 -0.53 17.68 8.16
CA PRO A 449 0.41 18.75 8.46
C PRO A 449 0.97 18.70 9.88
N ILE A 450 2.03 19.47 10.08
CA ILE A 450 2.46 19.97 11.39
C ILE A 450 2.25 21.49 11.42
N THR A 451 1.60 22.00 12.46
CA THR A 451 1.30 23.43 12.57
C THR A 451 2.21 24.09 13.60
N ALA A 452 2.85 25.19 13.20
CA ALA A 452 3.77 25.94 14.03
C ALA A 452 3.05 26.64 15.18
N GLY A 453 3.52 26.41 16.41
CA GLY A 453 3.17 27.17 17.61
C GLY A 453 4.31 28.08 18.06
N PRO A 454 4.30 28.52 19.33
CA PRO A 454 5.32 29.42 19.86
C PRO A 454 6.76 28.90 19.71
N ASN A 455 7.64 29.77 19.21
CA ASN A 455 9.07 29.48 18.97
C ASN A 455 9.33 28.24 18.09
N ALA A 456 8.41 27.93 17.17
CA ALA A 456 8.55 26.81 16.24
C ALA A 456 9.82 26.93 15.38
N ARG A 457 10.70 25.93 15.52
CA ARG A 457 11.92 25.76 14.73
C ARG A 457 11.98 24.36 14.13
N LEU A 458 12.61 24.24 12.97
CA LEU A 458 12.86 22.96 12.31
C LEU A 458 14.29 22.95 11.76
N ARG A 459 15.10 21.94 12.12
CA ARG A 459 16.39 21.68 11.47
C ARG A 459 16.27 20.54 10.49
N LEU A 460 16.83 20.72 9.31
CA LEU A 460 16.87 19.71 8.25
C LEU A 460 18.30 19.56 7.77
N ASN A 461 18.85 18.35 7.84
CA ASN A 461 20.13 18.00 7.25
C ASN A 461 19.89 17.20 5.98
N TYR A 462 20.17 17.78 4.82
CA TYR A 462 19.76 17.23 3.52
C TYR A 462 20.94 17.06 2.57
N ARG A 463 20.70 16.31 1.48
CA ARG A 463 21.56 16.26 0.29
C ARG A 463 20.72 16.51 -0.96
N ALA A 464 20.87 17.67 -1.59
CA ALA A 464 20.13 18.05 -2.80
C ALA A 464 20.75 19.30 -3.43
N ALA A 465 20.37 19.63 -4.67
CA ALA A 465 20.65 20.92 -5.28
C ALA A 465 19.48 21.90 -5.00
N TRP A 466 18.27 21.38 -4.90
CA TRP A 466 17.05 22.13 -4.66
C TRP A 466 16.30 21.58 -3.44
N VAL A 467 15.89 22.48 -2.53
CA VAL A 467 15.01 22.17 -1.39
C VAL A 467 13.75 23.02 -1.50
N GLN A 468 12.61 22.35 -1.49
CA GLN A 468 11.30 22.98 -1.54
C GLN A 468 10.47 22.51 -0.33
N LEU A 469 9.65 23.42 0.20
CA LEU A 469 8.77 23.19 1.33
C LEU A 469 7.32 23.27 0.87
N VAL A 470 6.51 22.27 1.22
CA VAL A 470 5.06 22.32 1.06
C VAL A 470 4.44 22.91 2.33
N ALA A 471 3.75 24.03 2.20
CA ALA A 471 3.14 24.76 3.31
C ALA A 471 1.76 25.31 2.96
N SER A 472 0.93 25.53 3.99
CA SER A 472 -0.38 26.19 3.88
C SER A 472 -0.59 27.22 5.00
N GLY A 473 -1.49 28.15 4.74
CA GLY A 473 -1.81 29.27 5.63
C GLY A 473 -1.07 30.56 5.26
N GLN A 474 -1.02 31.50 6.21
CA GLN A 474 -0.39 32.80 6.03
C GLN A 474 0.66 33.06 7.10
N GLY A 475 1.88 33.38 6.69
CA GLY A 475 2.98 33.52 7.62
C GLY A 475 4.33 33.72 6.94
N THR A 476 5.40 33.50 7.69
CA THR A 476 6.78 33.62 7.19
C THR A 476 7.62 32.43 7.62
N VAL A 477 8.45 31.94 6.72
CA VAL A 477 9.51 30.96 7.01
C VAL A 477 10.86 31.67 6.88
N ARG A 478 11.63 31.75 7.97
CA ARG A 478 12.99 32.30 7.95
C ARG A 478 14.00 31.16 7.97
N VAL A 479 14.78 31.02 6.90
CA VAL A 479 15.77 29.97 6.70
C VAL A 479 17.16 30.49 7.03
N HIS A 480 17.82 29.82 7.97
CA HIS A 480 19.21 30.01 8.35
C HIS A 480 20.06 28.90 7.73
N ARG A 481 21.07 29.27 6.95
CA ARG A 481 21.97 28.35 6.26
C ARG A 481 23.30 28.22 6.97
N ALA A 482 24.04 27.14 6.71
CA ALA A 482 25.33 26.86 7.36
C ALA A 482 26.41 27.91 7.02
N ASN A 483 26.27 28.59 5.88
CA ASN A 483 27.13 29.71 5.47
C ASN A 483 26.83 31.04 6.20
N GLY A 484 25.88 31.05 7.14
CA GLY A 484 25.46 32.23 7.89
C GLY A 484 24.44 33.12 7.18
N SER A 485 24.03 32.78 5.95
CA SER A 485 22.97 33.51 5.26
C SER A 485 21.61 33.24 5.89
N VAL A 486 20.78 34.28 5.92
CA VAL A 486 19.40 34.22 6.42
C VAL A 486 18.49 34.80 5.34
N ARG A 487 17.47 34.04 4.96
CA ARG A 487 16.43 34.49 4.02
C ARG A 487 15.06 34.30 4.64
N THR A 488 14.13 35.20 4.35
CA THR A 488 12.73 35.08 4.77
C THR A 488 11.86 34.90 3.54
N PHE A 489 10.94 33.93 3.63
CA PHE A 489 9.97 33.60 2.61
C PHE A 489 8.58 33.88 3.16
N ASP A 490 7.83 34.72 2.46
CA ASP A 490 6.45 35.00 2.80
C ASP A 490 5.55 33.89 2.23
N ILE A 491 4.76 33.26 3.09
CA ILE A 491 3.77 32.27 2.69
C ILE A 491 2.43 32.99 2.67
N THR A 492 1.94 33.26 1.46
CA THR A 492 0.67 33.97 1.26
C THR A 492 -0.44 33.06 0.76
N GLU A 493 -0.06 31.90 0.22
CA GLU A 493 -0.94 30.93 -0.43
C GLU A 493 -0.46 29.50 -0.15
N ASP A 494 -1.39 28.55 -0.24
CA ASP A 494 -1.11 27.13 -0.06
C ASP A 494 -0.36 26.57 -1.28
N GLY A 495 0.74 25.87 -1.04
CA GLY A 495 1.53 25.28 -2.11
C GLY A 495 2.98 25.07 -1.72
N THR A 496 3.87 25.35 -2.67
CA THR A 496 5.29 25.05 -2.56
C THR A 496 6.14 26.32 -2.53
N VAL A 497 7.22 26.29 -1.75
CA VAL A 497 8.18 27.39 -1.64
C VAL A 497 9.61 26.90 -1.77
N ASP A 498 10.35 27.48 -2.71
CA ASP A 498 11.75 27.16 -2.98
C ASP A 498 12.67 27.79 -1.93
N LEU A 499 13.08 27.01 -0.93
CA LEU A 499 13.93 27.49 0.16
C LEU A 499 15.40 27.61 -0.25
N VAL A 500 15.90 26.63 -1.02
CA VAL A 500 17.28 26.58 -1.50
C VAL A 500 17.30 26.11 -2.95
N ARG A 501 18.05 26.79 -3.81
CA ARG A 501 18.26 26.38 -5.21
C ARG A 501 19.69 26.68 -5.62
N GLU A 502 20.49 25.63 -5.78
CA GLU A 502 21.90 25.66 -6.16
C GLU A 502 22.10 24.88 -7.47
N PRO A 503 23.21 25.12 -8.20
CA PRO A 503 23.49 24.42 -9.46
C PRO A 503 23.86 22.93 -9.27
N ASP A 504 24.47 22.58 -8.14
CA ASP A 504 25.01 21.24 -7.88
C ASP A 504 24.47 20.64 -6.57
N ASN A 505 24.37 19.31 -6.53
CA ASN A 505 24.02 18.58 -5.32
C ASN A 505 25.07 18.81 -4.23
N HIS A 506 24.61 19.22 -3.05
CA HIS A 506 25.46 19.43 -1.88
C HIS A 506 24.77 18.91 -0.62
N THR A 507 25.53 18.76 0.46
CA THR A 507 25.00 18.45 1.79
C THR A 507 25.01 19.70 2.65
N GLU A 508 23.90 20.00 3.31
CA GLU A 508 23.79 21.17 4.19
C GLU A 508 22.76 20.91 5.30
N THR A 509 23.02 21.49 6.49
CA THR A 509 21.99 21.67 7.53
C THR A 509 21.41 23.07 7.42
N ILE A 510 20.08 23.17 7.31
CA ILE A 510 19.33 24.43 7.41
C ILE A 510 18.45 24.43 8.67
N GLU A 511 18.26 25.60 9.26
CA GLU A 511 17.32 25.83 10.36
C GLU A 511 16.23 26.80 9.90
N LEU A 512 14.97 26.42 10.09
CA LEU A 512 13.79 27.22 9.79
C LEU A 512 13.24 27.78 11.10
N GLU A 513 12.98 29.08 11.15
CA GLU A 513 12.05 29.70 12.10
C GLU A 513 10.71 29.90 11.41
N VAL A 514 9.64 29.38 12.00
CA VAL A 514 8.32 29.33 11.36
C VAL A 514 7.34 30.16 12.17
N SER A 515 6.62 31.06 11.50
CA SER A 515 5.59 31.88 12.15
C SER A 515 4.44 31.02 12.69
N GLU A 516 3.89 31.42 13.83
CA GLU A 516 2.74 30.74 14.45
C GLU A 516 1.55 30.63 13.50
N GLY A 517 0.87 29.48 13.51
CA GLY A 517 -0.30 29.20 12.70
C GLY A 517 -0.01 28.66 11.29
N LEU A 518 1.25 28.69 10.83
CA LEU A 518 1.62 28.13 9.54
C LEU A 518 1.68 26.59 9.61
N SER A 519 1.11 25.92 8.61
CA SER A 519 1.12 24.46 8.49
C SER A 519 2.15 24.00 7.46
N LEU A 520 2.99 23.02 7.82
CA LEU A 520 3.99 22.41 6.96
C LEU A 520 3.64 20.94 6.70
N TYR A 521 3.83 20.46 5.46
CA TYR A 521 3.45 19.10 5.07
C TYR A 521 4.66 18.22 4.76
N SER A 522 5.56 18.68 3.91
CA SER A 522 6.73 17.90 3.50
C SER A 522 7.88 18.80 3.02
N PHE A 523 9.08 18.24 3.03
CA PHE A 523 10.20 18.73 2.23
C PHE A 523 10.41 17.83 1.04
N THR A 524 10.63 18.47 -0.09
CA THR A 524 10.88 17.85 -1.36
C THR A 524 12.24 18.31 -1.91
N PHE A 525 12.93 17.42 -2.63
CA PHE A 525 14.33 17.61 -3.01
C PHE A 525 14.52 17.44 -4.50
N GLY A 526 15.26 18.35 -5.14
CA GLY A 526 15.61 18.33 -6.55
C GLY A 526 17.09 18.14 -6.81
#